data_AF-Q9V2N0-F1
#
_entry.id   AF-Q9V2N0-F1
#
_cell.length_a   1.000
_cell.length_b   1.000
_cell.length_c   1.000
_cell.angle_alpha   90.00
_cell.angle_beta   90.00
_cell.angle_gamma   90.00
#
_symmetry.space_group_name_H-M   'P 1'
#
loop_
_entity.id
_entity.type
_entity.pdbx_description
1 polymer ?
#
loop_
_entity_poly.entity_id
_entity_poly.type
_entity_poly.pdbx_seq_one_letter_code
_entity_poly.pdbx_strand_id
1 'polypeptide(L)'
;MSDIETRKCPICGGTMVKSKAKNAGYARFFWKPPWKSKATGILRPVVEATPYLCLNCGVVLAFVDDETLSTLREEFEEKKLEVGL
;
A
#
# COMPACT_ATOMS: atom_id res chain seq x y z
N MET A 1 2.29 -23.08 -12.12
CA MET A 1 1.19 -22.14 -11.78
C MET A 1 1.81 -21.04 -10.94
N SER A 2 1.58 -19.77 -11.30
CA SER A 2 1.93 -18.66 -10.42
C SER A 2 1.09 -18.77 -9.15
N ASP A 3 1.73 -18.87 -7.99
CA ASP A 3 1.02 -18.95 -6.72
C ASP A 3 0.13 -17.71 -6.53
N ILE A 4 -1.12 -17.93 -6.12
CA ILE A 4 -2.07 -16.85 -5.85
C ILE A 4 -1.64 -16.21 -4.53
N GLU A 5 -1.14 -14.98 -4.58
CA GLU A 5 -0.84 -14.21 -3.37
C GLU A 5 -2.12 -13.87 -2.61
N THR A 6 -2.16 -14.24 -1.32
CA THR A 6 -3.31 -14.02 -0.44
C THR A 6 -2.93 -13.23 0.80
N ARG A 7 -3.92 -12.51 1.37
CA ARG A 7 -3.81 -11.77 2.64
C ARG A 7 -5.09 -11.94 3.46
N LYS A 8 -5.03 -11.66 4.77
CA LYS A 8 -6.24 -11.58 5.62
C LYS A 8 -6.91 -10.22 5.47
N CYS A 9 -8.24 -10.22 5.37
CA CYS A 9 -9.02 -8.99 5.32
C CYS A 9 -9.00 -8.30 6.70
N PRO A 10 -8.53 -7.05 6.80
CA PRO A 10 -8.49 -6.33 8.07
C PRO A 10 -9.90 -5.92 8.56
N ILE A 11 -10.92 -6.01 7.72
CA ILE A 11 -12.29 -5.61 8.06
C ILE A 11 -13.11 -6.79 8.60
N CYS A 12 -12.96 -8.00 8.01
CA CYS A 12 -13.80 -9.16 8.37
C CYS A 12 -13.03 -10.46 8.67
N GLY A 13 -11.70 -10.47 8.58
CA GLY A 13 -10.87 -11.66 8.78
C GLY A 13 -10.88 -12.68 7.62
N GLY A 14 -11.64 -12.42 6.55
CA GLY A 14 -11.73 -13.26 5.35
C GLY A 14 -10.45 -13.32 4.53
N THR A 15 -10.50 -14.08 3.42
CA THR A 15 -9.36 -14.20 2.50
C THR A 15 -9.42 -13.13 1.43
N MET A 16 -8.31 -12.43 1.23
CA MET A 16 -8.11 -11.49 0.15
C MET A 16 -7.16 -12.06 -0.90
N VAL A 17 -7.43 -11.77 -2.17
CA VAL A 17 -6.60 -12.18 -3.31
C VAL A 17 -6.03 -10.95 -4.02
N LYS A 18 -4.74 -11.00 -4.36
CA LYS A 18 -4.05 -9.90 -5.05
C LYS A 18 -4.58 -9.71 -6.46
N SER A 19 -4.78 -8.46 -6.88
CA SER A 19 -5.02 -8.14 -8.28
C SER A 19 -3.79 -8.44 -9.13
N LYS A 20 -4.01 -8.92 -10.36
CA LYS A 20 -2.94 -9.15 -11.33
C LYS A 20 -2.24 -7.84 -11.76
N ALA A 21 -2.97 -6.72 -11.73
CA ALA A 21 -2.44 -5.41 -12.10
C ALA A 21 -2.68 -4.39 -10.98
N LYS A 22 -1.70 -3.50 -10.77
CA LYS A 22 -1.81 -2.36 -9.86
C LYS A 22 -2.72 -1.25 -10.41
N ASN A 23 -2.96 -1.27 -11.73
CA ASN A 23 -3.74 -0.27 -12.44
C ASN A 23 -4.51 -0.90 -13.60
N ALA A 24 -5.61 -0.25 -13.99
CA ALA A 24 -6.35 -0.55 -15.20
C ALA A 24 -6.95 0.76 -15.73
N GLY A 25 -6.57 1.15 -16.94
CA GLY A 25 -6.88 2.49 -17.47
C GLY A 25 -6.29 3.59 -16.57
N TYR A 26 -7.13 4.57 -16.19
CA TYR A 26 -6.74 5.69 -15.33
C TYR A 26 -6.87 5.41 -13.82
N ALA A 27 -7.43 4.25 -13.43
CA ALA A 27 -7.59 3.89 -12.03
C ALA A 27 -6.27 3.40 -11.43
N ARG A 28 -5.74 4.16 -10.46
CA ARG A 28 -4.53 3.84 -9.71
C ARG A 28 -4.78 4.07 -8.23
N PHE A 29 -4.39 3.12 -7.39
CA PHE A 29 -4.29 3.34 -5.96
C PHE A 29 -2.90 3.87 -5.67
N PHE A 30 -2.82 5.08 -5.13
CA PHE A 30 -1.55 5.70 -4.79
C PHE A 30 -1.68 6.52 -3.52
N TRP A 31 -0.55 6.76 -2.88
CA TRP A 31 -0.43 7.67 -1.76
C TRP A 31 0.78 8.56 -1.95
N LYS A 32 0.65 9.84 -1.61
CA LYS A 32 1.75 10.81 -1.65
C LYS A 32 2.11 11.16 -0.21
N PRO A 33 3.33 10.84 0.26
CA PRO A 33 3.74 11.23 1.60
C PRO A 33 3.71 12.75 1.75
N PRO A 34 3.23 13.28 2.90
CA PRO A 34 3.28 14.70 3.19
C PRO A 34 4.69 15.20 3.58
N TRP A 35 5.70 14.32 3.59
CA TRP A 35 7.12 14.65 3.78
C TRP A 35 7.97 14.16 2.59
N LYS A 36 9.23 14.60 2.55
CA LYS A 36 10.22 14.09 1.61
C LYS A 36 10.63 12.67 2.03
N SER A 37 10.15 11.67 1.29
CA SER A 37 10.38 10.26 1.58
C SER A 37 11.42 9.65 0.64
N LYS A 38 12.23 8.72 1.15
CA LYS A 38 13.15 7.85 0.38
C LYS A 38 12.38 6.91 -0.56
N ALA A 39 11.11 6.60 -0.25
CA ALA A 39 10.24 5.78 -1.10
C ALA A 39 9.71 6.54 -2.34
N THR A 40 9.97 7.85 -2.45
CA THR A 40 9.51 8.69 -3.54
C THR A 40 10.65 9.53 -4.12
N GLY A 41 10.54 9.93 -5.38
CA GLY A 41 11.56 10.75 -6.04
C GLY A 41 10.96 11.68 -7.10
N ILE A 42 11.82 12.44 -7.77
CA ILE A 42 11.41 13.44 -8.79
C ILE A 42 10.57 12.79 -9.91
N LEU A 43 10.98 11.59 -10.35
CA LEU A 43 10.29 10.86 -11.43
C LEU A 43 9.11 9.99 -10.94
N ARG A 44 9.03 9.71 -9.63
CA ARG A 44 7.97 8.90 -9.00
C ARG A 44 7.55 9.57 -7.70
N PRO A 45 6.68 10.59 -7.75
CA PRO A 45 6.32 11.39 -6.58
C PRO A 45 5.26 10.72 -5.69
N VAL A 46 4.87 9.49 -5.99
CA VAL A 46 3.82 8.75 -5.29
C VAL A 46 4.25 7.31 -5.06
N VAL A 47 3.73 6.73 -3.99
CA VAL A 47 3.81 5.30 -3.70
C VAL A 47 2.59 4.62 -4.28
N GLU A 48 2.79 3.62 -5.15
CA GLU A 48 1.69 2.86 -5.74
C GLU A 48 1.30 1.68 -4.85
N ALA A 49 -0.01 1.53 -4.61
CA ALA A 49 -0.56 0.43 -3.85
C ALA A 49 -1.20 -0.61 -4.78
N THR A 50 -1.15 -1.88 -4.39
CA THR A 50 -1.76 -2.99 -5.13
C THR A 50 -3.12 -3.32 -4.53
N PRO A 51 -4.20 -3.35 -5.31
CA PRO A 51 -5.51 -3.74 -4.81
C PRO A 51 -5.59 -5.24 -4.53
N TYR A 52 -6.31 -5.57 -3.46
CA TYR A 52 -6.70 -6.91 -3.08
C TYR A 52 -8.22 -6.94 -2.90
N LEU A 53 -8.88 -7.98 -3.41
CA LEU A 53 -10.31 -8.21 -3.24
C LEU A 53 -10.53 -9.23 -2.12
N CYS A 54 -11.34 -8.90 -1.12
CA CYS A 54 -11.83 -9.88 -0.16
C CYS A 54 -12.96 -10.71 -0.77
N LEU A 55 -12.79 -12.03 -0.83
CA LEU A 55 -13.80 -12.94 -1.37
C LEU A 55 -14.97 -13.20 -0.40
N ASN A 56 -14.82 -12.83 0.88
CA ASN A 56 -15.86 -13.04 1.89
C ASN A 56 -16.82 -11.86 2.03
N CYS A 57 -16.32 -10.61 2.00
CA CYS A 57 -17.16 -9.42 2.19
C CYS A 57 -17.14 -8.44 1.01
N GLY A 58 -16.41 -8.73 -0.07
CA GLY A 58 -16.40 -7.92 -1.29
C GLY A 58 -15.58 -6.63 -1.23
N VAL A 59 -14.98 -6.27 -0.09
CA VAL A 59 -14.16 -5.05 0.01
C VAL A 59 -12.91 -5.15 -0.87
N VAL A 60 -12.59 -4.05 -1.55
CA VAL A 60 -11.32 -3.87 -2.27
C VAL A 60 -10.46 -2.89 -1.47
N LEU A 61 -9.28 -3.35 -1.03
CA LEU A 61 -8.31 -2.51 -0.31
C LEU A 61 -6.98 -2.51 -1.04
N ALA A 62 -6.31 -1.37 -1.06
CA ALA A 62 -5.01 -1.24 -1.67
C ALA A 62 -3.90 -1.29 -0.61
N PHE A 63 -2.91 -2.13 -0.87
CA PHE A 63 -1.77 -2.34 0.04
C PHE A 63 -0.48 -1.91 -0.64
N VAL A 64 0.32 -1.15 0.08
CA VAL A 64 1.73 -0.88 -0.25
C VAL A 64 2.54 -2.13 0.08
N ASP A 65 3.62 -2.41 -0.67
CA ASP A 65 4.52 -3.52 -0.35
C ASP A 65 5.22 -3.32 1.00
N ASP A 66 5.62 -4.44 1.61
CA ASP A 66 6.06 -4.45 3.00
C ASP A 66 7.39 -3.69 3.21
N GLU A 67 8.29 -3.68 2.21
CA GLU A 67 9.55 -2.90 2.22
C GLU A 67 9.27 -1.39 2.22
N THR A 68 8.41 -0.94 1.30
CA THR A 68 8.01 0.47 1.25
C THR A 68 7.26 0.88 2.51
N LEU A 69 6.37 0.02 3.03
CA LEU A 69 5.64 0.30 4.26
C LEU A 69 6.58 0.41 5.48
N SER A 70 7.61 -0.43 5.56
CA SER A 70 8.62 -0.35 6.63
C SER A 70 9.38 0.97 6.56
N THR A 71 9.88 1.33 5.36
CA THR A 71 10.58 2.60 5.13
C THR A 71 9.74 3.80 5.56
N LEU A 72 8.47 3.84 5.14
CA LEU A 72 7.56 4.93 5.48
C LEU A 72 7.27 5.02 6.99
N ARG A 73 7.22 3.87 7.69
CA ARG A 73 7.01 3.83 9.13
C ARG A 73 8.21 4.42 9.87
N GLU A 74 9.43 4.01 9.51
CA GLU A 74 10.66 4.54 10.11
C GLU A 74 10.76 6.06 9.92
N GLU A 75 10.54 6.56 8.70
CA GLU A 75 10.54 7.99 8.42
C GLU A 75 9.48 8.76 9.21
N PHE A 76 8.30 8.18 9.39
CA PHE A 76 7.25 8.80 10.20
C PHE A 76 7.66 8.92 11.67
N GLU A 77 8.25 7.88 12.26
CA GLU A 77 8.72 7.93 13.64
C GLU A 77 9.85 8.96 13.83
N GLU A 78 10.79 9.06 12.88
CA GLU A 78 11.82 10.13 12.87
C GLU A 78 11.16 11.51 12.84
N LYS A 79 10.20 11.72 11.92
CA LYS A 79 9.49 13.01 11.79
C LYS A 79 8.68 13.34 13.02
N LYS A 80 8.01 12.36 13.62
CA LYS A 80 7.21 12.51 14.83
C LYS A 80 8.05 13.09 15.97
N LEU A 81 9.27 12.59 16.16
CA LEU A 81 10.22 13.11 17.15
C LEU A 81 10.69 14.54 16.83
N GLU A 82 10.93 14.85 15.55
CA GLU A 82 11.35 16.19 15.13
C GLU A 82 10.28 17.27 15.38
N VAL A 83 9.00 16.94 15.13
CA VAL A 83 7.90 17.92 15.22
C VAL A 83 7.11 17.86 16.54
N GLY A 84 7.44 16.93 17.43
CA GLY A 84 6.77 16.77 18.73
C GLY A 84 5.33 16.26 18.65
N LEU A 85 5.04 15.36 17.70
CA LEU A 85 3.74 14.69 17.52
C LEU A 85 3.56 13.45 18.44
#